data_AF-A0A0C9VLK5-F1
#
_entry.id   AF-A0A0C9VLK5-F1
#
_cell.length_a   1.000
_cell.length_b   1.000
_cell.length_c   1.000
_cell.angle_alpha   90.00
_cell.angle_beta   90.00
_cell.angle_gamma   90.00
#
_symmetry.space_group_name_H-M   'P 1'
#
loop_
_entity.id
_entity.type
_entity.pdbx_description
1 polymer ?
#
loop_
_entity_poly.entity_id
_entity_poly.type
_entity_poly.pdbx_seq_one_letter_code
_entity_poly.pdbx_strand_id
1 'polypeptide(L)'
;MSTSEDTRSDNIPSNDPPPYTPTSTGFPPEYFMIRNIATGKLMDVERDEKYDGTEIILFPETETSRVLGFRNAVSDNQVFFVDYLGTLCSKSSGHGLDVDDNGRVVLRHRRPVTNPFPNRASHPLPQFYYSPRTGQISVQFTFDPAYPGPGQSRRASWRNRTYLLTSVPSRKPRGIIDDANDFIYGAASAIASPFATVFGGGSTSAPITTEDTAEFDLTENELSEVDRGEEEGDDDDPDPIRQLRVISLAEGSSQQNIGPKTRARRQWEVIPLLRSKAMTGAL
;
A
#
# COMPACT_ATOMS: atom_id res chain seq x y z
N MET A 1 -54.09 -48.16 28.90
CA MET A 1 -52.66 -47.87 29.05
C MET A 1 -52.16 -47.45 27.67
N SER A 2 -52.05 -46.15 27.44
CA SER A 2 -51.63 -45.57 26.15
C SER A 2 -50.17 -45.17 26.29
N THR A 3 -49.29 -45.79 25.50
CA THR A 3 -47.86 -45.46 25.44
C THR A 3 -47.66 -44.27 24.51
N SER A 4 -47.25 -43.14 25.08
CA SER A 4 -46.81 -41.95 24.35
C SER A 4 -45.38 -42.16 23.86
N GLU A 5 -45.20 -42.22 22.54
CA GLU A 5 -43.89 -42.15 21.88
C GLU A 5 -43.37 -40.71 21.98
N ASP A 6 -42.28 -40.55 22.72
CA ASP A 6 -41.58 -39.29 22.95
C ASP A 6 -40.49 -39.15 21.88
N THR A 7 -40.83 -38.54 20.73
CA THR A 7 -39.87 -38.19 19.69
C THR A 7 -39.03 -37.00 20.13
N ARG A 8 -37.91 -37.26 20.81
CA ARG A 8 -36.81 -36.29 20.94
C ARG A 8 -36.18 -36.06 19.58
N SER A 9 -36.47 -34.92 18.96
CA SER A 9 -35.68 -34.41 17.84
C SER A 9 -34.32 -33.99 18.38
N ASP A 10 -33.32 -34.85 18.18
CA ASP A 10 -31.91 -34.53 18.40
C ASP A 10 -31.54 -33.31 17.54
N ASN A 11 -31.42 -32.17 18.21
CA ASN A 11 -30.98 -30.92 17.62
C ASN A 11 -29.45 -31.01 17.47
N ILE A 12 -29.00 -31.70 16.41
CA ILE A 12 -27.59 -31.77 16.04
C ILE A 12 -27.17 -30.34 15.69
N PRO A 13 -26.25 -29.70 16.43
CA PRO A 13 -25.76 -28.39 16.07
C PRO A 13 -25.14 -28.49 14.67
N SER A 14 -25.65 -27.68 13.74
CA SER A 14 -25.04 -27.51 12.43
C SER A 14 -23.56 -27.19 12.62
N ASN A 15 -22.69 -27.96 11.96
CA ASN A 15 -21.25 -27.69 11.87
C ASN A 15 -20.95 -26.50 10.96
N ASP A 16 -21.97 -25.82 10.44
CA ASP A 16 -21.76 -24.64 9.62
C ASP A 16 -21.33 -23.50 10.54
N PRO A 17 -20.19 -22.84 10.24
CA PRO A 17 -19.81 -21.65 10.97
C PRO A 17 -20.95 -20.62 10.87
N PRO A 18 -21.16 -19.80 11.92
CA PRO A 18 -22.19 -18.78 11.91
C PRO A 18 -22.05 -17.89 10.67
N PRO A 19 -23.16 -17.45 10.07
CA PRO A 19 -23.13 -16.65 8.85
C PRO A 19 -22.30 -15.39 9.08
N TYR A 20 -21.21 -15.28 8.30
CA TYR A 20 -20.34 -14.11 8.31
C TYR A 20 -21.18 -12.89 7.90
N THR A 21 -21.37 -11.93 8.81
CA THR A 21 -21.88 -10.61 8.44
C THR A 21 -20.70 -9.83 7.87
N PRO A 22 -20.63 -9.58 6.55
CA PRO A 22 -19.50 -8.87 5.98
C PRO A 22 -19.43 -7.47 6.58
N THR A 23 -18.32 -7.17 7.27
CA THR A 23 -17.88 -5.79 7.43
C THR A 23 -17.75 -5.23 6.01
N SER A 24 -18.53 -4.19 5.69
CA SER A 24 -18.59 -3.62 4.35
C SER A 24 -17.31 -2.82 4.05
N THR A 25 -16.17 -3.51 3.95
CA THR A 25 -14.88 -2.96 3.51
C THR A 25 -14.85 -2.75 2.00
N GLY A 26 -15.87 -3.20 1.27
CA GLY A 26 -15.99 -3.10 -0.18
C GLY A 26 -15.13 -4.11 -0.95
N PHE A 27 -14.26 -4.84 -0.27
CA PHE A 27 -13.56 -5.99 -0.83
C PHE A 27 -14.50 -7.21 -0.95
N PRO A 28 -14.21 -8.15 -1.87
CA PRO A 28 -14.88 -9.43 -1.92
C PRO A 28 -14.73 -10.20 -0.58
N PRO A 29 -15.72 -11.00 -0.18
CA PRO A 29 -15.66 -11.79 1.05
C PRO A 29 -14.67 -12.97 0.99
N GLU A 30 -14.23 -13.36 -0.20
CA GLU A 30 -13.33 -14.48 -0.46
C GLU A 30 -11.88 -14.01 -0.72
N TYR A 31 -11.02 -14.90 -1.22
CA TYR A 31 -9.71 -14.52 -1.73
C TYR A 31 -9.80 -13.67 -3.01
N PHE A 32 -8.91 -12.70 -3.14
CA PHE A 32 -8.81 -11.82 -4.31
C PHE A 32 -7.37 -11.37 -4.55
N MET A 33 -7.11 -10.88 -5.75
CA MET A 33 -5.88 -10.15 -6.10
C MET A 33 -6.21 -8.66 -6.25
N ILE A 34 -5.22 -7.79 -6.04
CA ILE A 34 -5.39 -6.34 -6.15
C ILE A 34 -4.41 -5.84 -7.22
N ARG A 35 -4.93 -5.30 -8.33
CA ARG A 35 -4.13 -4.77 -9.45
C ARG A 35 -4.13 -3.26 -9.44
N ASN A 36 -2.97 -2.64 -9.61
CA ASN A 36 -2.86 -1.21 -9.84
C ASN A 36 -3.18 -0.87 -11.30
N ILE A 37 -4.03 0.13 -11.54
CA ILE A 37 -4.43 0.49 -12.91
C ILE A 37 -3.29 1.14 -13.69
N ALA A 38 -2.47 2.00 -13.06
CA ALA A 38 -1.38 2.68 -13.77
C ALA A 38 -0.28 1.73 -14.25
N THR A 39 0.11 0.76 -13.41
CA THR A 39 1.24 -0.13 -13.70
C THR A 39 0.82 -1.49 -14.26
N GLY A 40 -0.45 -1.88 -14.11
CA GLY A 40 -0.95 -3.22 -14.43
C GLY A 40 -0.44 -4.35 -13.52
N LYS A 41 0.42 -4.02 -12.55
CA LYS A 41 1.04 -4.96 -11.59
C LYS A 41 0.10 -5.28 -10.43
N LEU A 42 0.32 -6.44 -9.79
CA LEU A 42 -0.44 -6.89 -8.62
C LEU A 42 0.27 -6.50 -7.34
N MET A 43 -0.49 -6.24 -6.28
CA MET A 43 0.05 -6.23 -4.91
C MET A 43 0.67 -7.60 -4.60
N ASP A 44 1.83 -7.57 -3.97
CA ASP A 44 2.69 -8.73 -3.75
C ASP A 44 3.44 -8.57 -2.42
N VAL A 45 3.43 -9.62 -1.60
CA VAL A 45 4.29 -9.69 -0.41
C VAL A 45 5.72 -9.96 -0.87
N GLU A 46 6.62 -9.00 -0.63
CA GLU A 46 7.99 -9.08 -1.11
C GLU A 46 8.64 -10.42 -0.73
N ARG A 47 9.06 -11.16 -1.78
CA ARG A 47 9.77 -12.46 -1.67
C ARG A 47 9.01 -13.54 -0.90
N ASP A 48 7.69 -13.40 -0.74
CA ASP A 48 6.85 -14.28 0.10
C ASP A 48 7.36 -14.38 1.56
N GLU A 49 8.03 -13.33 2.04
CA GLU A 49 8.48 -13.28 3.43
C GLU A 49 7.30 -13.15 4.40
N LYS A 50 7.48 -13.64 5.63
CA LYS A 50 6.42 -13.72 6.65
C LYS A 50 6.70 -12.85 7.87
N TYR A 51 7.76 -12.05 7.82
CA TYR A 51 8.24 -11.27 8.95
C TYR A 51 7.47 -9.96 9.11
N ASP A 52 7.44 -9.43 10.33
CA ASP A 52 6.91 -8.09 10.57
C ASP A 52 7.76 -7.06 9.85
N GLY A 53 7.11 -6.14 9.14
CA GLY A 53 7.79 -5.10 8.36
C GLY A 53 8.17 -5.52 6.95
N THR A 54 7.93 -6.78 6.54
CA THR A 54 8.03 -7.17 5.12
C THR A 54 7.12 -6.29 4.29
N GLU A 55 7.65 -5.68 3.24
CA GLU A 55 6.96 -4.68 2.44
C GLU A 55 5.96 -5.33 1.47
N ILE A 56 4.84 -4.65 1.26
CA ILE A 56 3.91 -4.95 0.17
C ILE A 56 4.29 -4.07 -1.01
N ILE A 57 4.68 -4.71 -2.10
CA ILE A 57 5.13 -4.08 -3.33
C ILE A 57 4.11 -4.30 -4.45
N LEU A 58 4.36 -3.72 -5.62
CA LEU A 58 3.69 -4.13 -6.85
C LEU A 58 4.66 -4.93 -7.72
N PHE A 59 4.19 -6.08 -8.18
CA PHE A 59 4.98 -7.02 -8.97
C PHE A 59 4.17 -7.55 -10.17
N PRO A 60 4.81 -7.97 -11.28
CA PRO A 60 4.10 -8.63 -12.37
C PRO A 60 3.30 -9.84 -11.88
N GLU A 61 2.16 -10.10 -12.52
CA GLU A 61 1.32 -11.25 -12.22
C GLU A 61 2.10 -12.55 -12.43
N THR A 62 2.21 -13.36 -11.37
CA THR A 62 2.97 -14.62 -11.40
C THR A 62 2.10 -15.84 -11.71
N GLU A 63 0.78 -15.72 -11.59
CA GLU A 63 -0.19 -16.77 -11.86
C GLU A 63 -1.51 -16.19 -12.39
N THR A 64 -2.00 -16.77 -13.50
CA THR A 64 -3.17 -16.29 -14.25
C THR A 64 -4.47 -16.99 -13.87
N SER A 65 -4.38 -18.18 -13.27
CA SER A 65 -5.56 -18.96 -12.90
C SER A 65 -6.42 -18.19 -11.87
N ARG A 66 -7.66 -17.89 -12.22
CA ARG A 66 -8.62 -17.27 -11.29
C ARG A 66 -9.35 -18.26 -10.41
N VAL A 67 -9.09 -19.56 -10.58
CA VAL A 67 -9.76 -20.62 -9.80
C VAL A 67 -8.79 -21.11 -8.73
N LEU A 68 -9.17 -20.95 -7.46
CA LEU A 68 -8.28 -21.17 -6.31
C LEU A 68 -7.64 -22.56 -6.32
N GLY A 69 -8.41 -23.62 -6.62
CA GLY A 69 -7.91 -24.99 -6.68
C GLY A 69 -6.98 -25.31 -7.85
N PHE A 70 -6.82 -24.38 -8.81
CA PHE A 70 -5.94 -24.53 -9.96
C PHE A 70 -4.78 -23.51 -9.96
N ARG A 71 -4.62 -22.74 -8.89
CA ARG A 71 -3.50 -21.80 -8.76
C ARG A 71 -2.27 -22.51 -8.23
N ASN A 72 -1.10 -22.07 -8.68
CA ASN A 72 0.15 -22.44 -8.05
C ASN A 72 0.28 -21.78 -6.67
N ALA A 73 0.50 -22.60 -5.63
CA ALA A 73 0.62 -22.12 -4.25
C ALA A 73 1.83 -21.19 -4.03
N VAL A 74 2.87 -21.28 -4.88
CA VAL A 74 4.03 -20.37 -4.77
C VAL A 74 3.70 -18.92 -5.18
N SER A 75 2.55 -18.70 -5.80
CA SER A 75 2.03 -17.38 -6.21
C SER A 75 0.97 -16.83 -5.24
N ASP A 76 0.85 -17.43 -4.05
CA ASP A 76 -0.10 -17.00 -3.03
C ASP A 76 0.31 -15.70 -2.32
N ASN A 77 1.56 -15.25 -2.52
CA ASN A 77 2.05 -13.95 -2.06
C ASN A 77 1.37 -12.77 -2.78
N GLN A 78 0.63 -13.01 -3.87
CA GLN A 78 -0.20 -12.02 -4.59
C GLN A 78 -1.70 -12.11 -4.25
N VAL A 79 -2.06 -12.94 -3.28
CA VAL A 79 -3.46 -13.21 -2.93
C VAL A 79 -3.75 -12.69 -1.53
N PHE A 80 -4.87 -11.99 -1.39
CA PHE A 80 -5.31 -11.35 -0.16
C PHE A 80 -6.74 -11.76 0.18
N PHE A 81 -7.13 -11.51 1.43
CA PHE A 81 -8.49 -11.68 1.91
C PHE A 81 -8.77 -10.67 3.03
N VAL A 82 -10.04 -10.47 3.37
CA VAL A 82 -10.43 -9.73 4.57
C VAL A 82 -10.79 -10.72 5.66
N ASP A 83 -10.11 -10.62 6.80
CA ASP A 83 -10.37 -11.49 7.94
C ASP A 83 -11.66 -11.11 8.70
N TYR A 84 -12.01 -11.91 9.71
CA TYR A 84 -13.24 -11.72 10.48
C TYR A 84 -13.27 -10.42 11.30
N LEU A 85 -12.15 -9.73 11.45
CA LEU A 85 -12.02 -8.45 12.13
C LEU A 85 -12.06 -7.28 11.14
N GLY A 86 -12.22 -7.55 9.83
CA GLY A 86 -12.22 -6.55 8.78
C GLY A 86 -10.82 -6.08 8.38
N THR A 87 -9.76 -6.81 8.74
CA THR A 87 -8.39 -6.49 8.36
C THR A 87 -8.05 -7.15 7.03
N LEU A 88 -7.38 -6.40 6.14
CA LEU A 88 -6.83 -6.93 4.90
C LEU A 88 -5.58 -7.77 5.22
N CYS A 89 -5.57 -9.01 4.79
CA CYS A 89 -4.55 -10.00 5.16
C CYS A 89 -3.95 -10.68 3.93
N SER A 90 -2.68 -11.07 4.02
CA SER A 90 -2.01 -11.91 3.02
C SER A 90 -2.45 -13.37 3.16
N LYS A 91 -2.74 -14.04 2.04
CA LYS A 91 -3.06 -15.48 2.02
C LYS A 91 -1.87 -16.34 2.43
N SER A 92 -0.65 -16.00 2.00
CA SER A 92 0.52 -16.87 2.18
C SER A 92 1.03 -16.93 3.63
N SER A 93 0.79 -15.87 4.41
CA SER A 93 1.17 -15.79 5.83
C SER A 93 -0.01 -15.80 6.79
N GLY A 94 -1.19 -15.34 6.36
CA GLY A 94 -2.32 -15.05 7.25
C GLY A 94 -2.15 -13.77 8.07
N HIS A 95 -1.07 -13.01 7.85
CA HIS A 95 -0.80 -11.77 8.58
C HIS A 95 -1.55 -10.59 7.97
N GLY A 96 -1.90 -9.63 8.82
CA GLY A 96 -2.60 -8.43 8.41
C GLY A 96 -1.65 -7.39 7.81
N LEU A 97 -2.21 -6.48 7.03
CA LEU A 97 -1.50 -5.34 6.48
C LEU A 97 -1.53 -4.18 7.49
N ASP A 98 -0.40 -3.50 7.57
CA ASP A 98 -0.14 -2.34 8.42
C ASP A 98 0.49 -1.22 7.57
N VAL A 99 0.58 -0.02 8.13
CA VAL A 99 1.27 1.12 7.52
C VAL A 99 2.35 1.60 8.47
N ASP A 100 3.59 1.61 8.01
CA ASP A 100 4.73 2.08 8.80
C ASP A 100 4.90 3.61 8.77
N ASP A 101 5.94 4.10 9.46
CA ASP A 101 6.26 5.53 9.56
C ASP A 101 6.55 6.22 8.23
N ASN A 102 6.96 5.46 7.23
CA ASN A 102 7.31 5.99 5.92
C ASN A 102 6.11 5.88 4.96
N GLY A 103 4.92 5.58 5.48
CA GLY A 103 3.71 5.34 4.70
C GLY A 103 3.78 4.04 3.88
N ARG A 104 4.70 3.12 4.19
CA ARG A 104 4.84 1.85 3.47
C ARG A 104 3.80 0.88 3.99
N VAL A 105 3.19 0.14 3.08
CA VAL A 105 2.31 -0.97 3.46
C VAL A 105 3.19 -2.17 3.79
N VAL A 106 3.02 -2.74 4.97
CA VAL A 106 3.86 -3.84 5.46
C VAL A 106 3.03 -4.96 6.06
N LEU A 107 3.58 -6.17 6.14
CA LEU A 107 3.01 -7.25 6.92
C LEU A 107 3.18 -7.01 8.42
N ARG A 108 2.15 -7.37 9.18
CA ARG A 108 2.16 -7.28 10.65
C ARG A 108 1.39 -8.42 11.31
N HIS A 109 2.02 -9.05 12.27
CA HIS A 109 1.40 -9.98 13.21
C HIS A 109 0.52 -9.20 14.19
N ARG A 110 -0.65 -9.75 14.52
CA ARG A 110 -1.44 -9.27 15.66
C ARG A 110 -0.71 -9.60 16.95
N ARG A 111 -0.42 -8.59 17.77
CA ARG A 111 0.26 -8.76 19.06
C ARG A 111 -0.67 -8.38 20.22
N PRO A 112 -0.51 -9.00 21.40
CA PRO A 112 -1.17 -8.52 22.61
C PRO A 112 -0.81 -7.05 22.89
N VAL A 113 -1.77 -6.31 23.43
CA VAL A 113 -1.57 -4.90 23.80
C VAL A 113 -0.48 -4.80 24.88
N THR A 114 0.51 -3.95 24.62
CA THR A 114 1.60 -3.62 25.54
C THR A 114 1.53 -2.14 25.93
N ASN A 115 1.94 -1.81 27.16
CA ASN A 115 1.97 -0.43 27.65
C ASN A 115 3.37 0.18 27.49
N PRO A 116 3.49 1.48 27.18
CA PRO A 116 2.39 2.43 26.96
C PRO A 116 1.63 2.15 25.66
N PHE A 117 0.30 2.35 25.67
CA PHE A 117 -0.58 2.14 24.52
C PHE A 117 -1.25 3.45 24.08
N PRO A 118 -1.39 3.72 22.76
CA PRO A 118 -0.91 2.94 21.61
C PRO A 118 0.62 3.02 21.44
N ASN A 119 1.21 2.03 20.75
CA ASN A 119 2.63 2.01 20.37
C ASN A 119 2.85 1.27 19.04
N ARG A 120 4.06 1.40 18.48
CA ARG A 120 4.45 0.79 17.20
C ARG A 120 4.33 -0.73 17.15
N ALA A 121 4.46 -1.41 18.28
CA ALA A 121 4.53 -2.87 18.33
C ALA A 121 3.14 -3.53 18.50
N SER A 122 2.22 -2.90 19.23
CA SER A 122 0.94 -3.52 19.60
C SER A 122 -0.27 -2.64 19.34
N HIS A 123 -0.21 -1.76 18.34
CA HIS A 123 -1.37 -0.99 17.90
C HIS A 123 -2.35 -1.88 17.11
N PRO A 124 -3.64 -1.53 17.06
CA PRO A 124 -4.58 -2.18 16.16
C PRO A 124 -4.29 -1.83 14.71
N LEU A 125 -4.31 -2.84 13.85
CA LEU A 125 -4.06 -2.69 12.42
C LEU A 125 -5.08 -1.73 11.78
N PRO A 126 -4.64 -0.94 10.78
CA PRO A 126 -5.54 -0.07 10.06
C PRO A 126 -6.58 -0.86 9.25
N GLN A 127 -7.73 -0.22 8.99
CA GLN A 127 -8.77 -0.79 8.15
C GLN A 127 -8.63 -0.27 6.73
N PHE A 128 -8.60 -1.19 5.76
CA PHE A 128 -8.57 -0.85 4.35
C PHE A 128 -9.98 -0.93 3.77
N TYR A 129 -10.36 0.05 2.95
CA TYR A 129 -11.65 0.11 2.29
C TYR A 129 -11.48 0.27 0.79
N TYR A 130 -12.11 -0.62 0.03
CA TYR A 130 -12.19 -0.50 -1.42
C TYR A 130 -13.51 0.13 -1.84
N SER A 131 -13.44 1.09 -2.76
CA SER A 131 -14.62 1.65 -3.43
C SER A 131 -14.69 1.12 -4.87
N PRO A 132 -15.59 0.16 -5.18
CA PRO A 132 -15.75 -0.34 -6.54
C PRO A 132 -16.15 0.74 -7.55
N ARG A 133 -16.77 1.83 -7.06
CA ARG A 133 -17.19 2.96 -7.90
C ARG A 133 -16.01 3.81 -8.38
N THR A 134 -15.06 4.08 -7.49
CA THR A 134 -13.92 4.96 -7.80
C THR A 134 -12.65 4.18 -8.12
N GLY A 135 -12.61 2.89 -7.79
CA GLY A 135 -11.42 2.05 -7.83
C GLY A 135 -10.40 2.40 -6.75
N GLN A 136 -10.72 3.24 -5.77
CA GLN A 136 -9.75 3.67 -4.77
C GLN A 136 -9.73 2.74 -3.56
N ILE A 137 -8.56 2.62 -2.92
CA ILE A 137 -8.41 2.00 -1.62
C ILE A 137 -8.05 3.09 -0.61
N SER A 138 -8.91 3.31 0.39
CA SER A 138 -8.67 4.22 1.50
C SER A 138 -8.25 3.45 2.76
N VAL A 139 -7.49 4.13 3.62
CA VAL A 139 -6.98 3.56 4.87
C VAL A 139 -7.53 4.35 6.04
N GLN A 140 -8.04 3.65 7.06
CA GLN A 140 -8.54 4.25 8.28
C GLN A 140 -7.73 3.77 9.47
N PHE A 141 -7.12 4.73 10.17
CA PHE A 141 -6.38 4.49 11.39
C PHE A 141 -7.31 4.59 12.61
N THR A 142 -7.07 3.74 13.61
CA THR A 142 -7.79 3.79 14.89
C THR A 142 -7.09 4.68 15.91
N PHE A 143 -5.78 4.88 15.74
CA PHE A 143 -4.92 5.74 16.56
C PHE A 143 -4.12 6.68 15.67
N ASP A 144 -3.47 7.65 16.30
CA ASP A 144 -2.50 8.51 15.63
C ASP A 144 -1.35 7.64 15.08
N PRO A 145 -1.18 7.54 13.74
CA PRO A 145 -0.16 6.69 13.14
C PRO A 145 1.28 7.16 13.46
N ALA A 146 1.46 8.39 13.95
CA ALA A 146 2.76 8.88 14.40
C ALA A 146 3.19 8.30 15.76
N TYR A 147 2.28 7.64 16.50
CA TYR A 147 2.51 7.10 17.85
C TYR A 147 3.26 8.08 18.78
N PRO A 148 2.74 9.31 18.99
CA PRO A 148 3.45 10.34 19.75
C PRO A 148 3.75 9.87 21.18
N GLY A 149 4.98 10.11 21.61
CA GLY A 149 5.47 9.71 22.93
C GLY A 149 4.75 10.42 24.08
N PRO A 150 4.95 9.96 25.33
CA PRO A 150 4.42 10.66 26.50
C PRO A 150 4.90 12.12 26.53
N GLY A 151 3.97 13.07 26.61
CA GLY A 151 4.27 14.51 26.63
C GLY A 151 4.31 15.20 25.26
N GLN A 152 4.24 14.46 24.16
CA GLN A 152 4.05 15.04 22.83
C GLN A 152 2.58 15.39 22.60
N SER A 153 2.33 16.53 21.91
CA SER A 153 0.97 17.00 21.63
C SER A 153 0.27 16.03 20.68
N ARG A 154 -0.75 15.34 21.18
CA ARG A 154 -1.64 14.49 20.36
C ARG A 154 -2.58 15.39 19.56
N ARG A 155 -2.11 15.88 18.42
CA ARG A 155 -2.95 16.66 17.50
C ARG A 155 -3.94 15.71 16.83
N ALA A 156 -5.25 15.98 16.96
CA ALA A 156 -6.28 15.16 16.32
C ALA A 156 -6.41 15.39 14.80
N SER A 157 -5.50 16.16 14.19
CA SER A 157 -5.52 16.50 12.75
C SER A 157 -5.43 15.27 11.86
N TRP A 158 -4.82 14.19 12.32
CA TRP A 158 -4.76 12.92 11.59
C TRP A 158 -6.15 12.33 11.30
N ARG A 159 -7.17 12.64 12.11
CA ARG A 159 -8.55 12.15 11.91
C ARG A 159 -9.29 12.86 10.79
N ASN A 160 -8.89 14.08 10.46
CA ASN A 160 -9.53 14.89 9.43
C ASN A 160 -8.86 14.71 8.06
N ARG A 161 -7.93 13.76 7.95
CA ARG A 161 -7.22 13.46 6.70
C ARG A 161 -7.84 12.25 6.03
N THR A 162 -7.84 12.28 4.69
CA THR A 162 -8.15 11.09 3.89
C THR A 162 -6.86 10.39 3.54
N TYR A 163 -6.70 9.13 3.95
CA TYR A 163 -5.52 8.34 3.57
C TYR A 163 -5.85 7.45 2.39
N LEU A 164 -5.03 7.51 1.33
CA LEU A 164 -5.22 6.74 0.11
C LEU A 164 -4.00 5.91 -0.22
N LEU A 165 -4.26 4.73 -0.76
CA LEU A 165 -3.24 3.87 -1.34
C LEU A 165 -2.87 4.32 -2.76
N THR A 166 -1.58 4.51 -3.03
CA THR A 166 -1.05 4.95 -4.33
C THR A 166 0.18 4.15 -4.74
N SER A 167 0.32 3.89 -6.04
CA SER A 167 1.59 3.44 -6.60
C SER A 167 2.58 4.61 -6.70
N VAL A 168 3.86 4.32 -6.44
CA VAL A 168 4.95 5.28 -6.62
C VAL A 168 5.62 4.99 -7.97
N PRO A 169 5.65 5.96 -8.90
CA PRO A 169 6.34 5.78 -10.17
C PRO A 169 7.86 5.69 -9.95
N SER A 170 8.57 4.89 -10.75
CA SER A 170 10.03 4.86 -10.75
C SER A 170 10.56 5.38 -12.07
N ARG A 171 11.59 6.23 -12.03
CA ARG A 171 12.26 6.68 -13.25
C ARG A 171 13.46 5.79 -13.49
N LYS A 172 13.68 5.47 -14.76
CA LYS A 172 14.94 4.88 -15.20
C LYS A 172 16.10 5.74 -14.71
N PRO A 173 17.08 5.18 -13.99
CA PRO A 173 18.29 5.91 -13.63
C PRO A 173 18.95 6.46 -14.90
N ARG A 174 19.31 7.75 -14.91
CA ARG A 174 20.03 8.36 -16.04
C ARG A 174 21.33 7.59 -16.25
N GLY A 175 21.57 7.13 -17.49
CA GLY A 175 22.79 6.42 -17.82
C GLY A 175 23.95 7.39 -18.01
N ILE A 176 25.18 6.92 -17.78
CA ILE A 176 26.43 7.67 -18.02
C ILE A 176 26.54 8.18 -19.48
N ILE A 177 25.82 7.54 -20.42
CA ILE A 177 25.78 7.92 -21.84
C ILE A 177 24.81 9.08 -22.09
N ASP A 178 23.75 9.24 -21.29
CA ASP A 178 22.81 10.36 -21.41
C ASP A 178 23.49 11.68 -20.98
N ASP A 179 24.35 11.63 -19.96
CA ASP A 179 25.16 12.78 -19.51
C ASP A 179 26.17 13.26 -20.56
N ALA A 180 26.64 12.37 -21.44
CA ALA A 180 27.60 12.74 -22.49
C ALA A 180 26.93 13.58 -23.60
N ASN A 181 25.63 13.38 -23.85
CA ASN A 181 24.89 14.22 -24.81
C ASN A 181 24.71 15.63 -24.27
N ASP A 182 24.40 15.80 -22.98
CA ASP A 182 24.33 17.12 -22.35
C ASP A 182 25.70 17.80 -22.27
N PHE A 183 26.79 17.04 -22.10
CA PHE A 183 28.15 17.58 -22.21
C PHE A 183 28.50 18.03 -23.64
N ILE A 184 28.15 17.26 -24.68
CA ILE A 184 28.46 17.62 -26.07
C ILE A 184 27.63 18.82 -26.52
N TYR A 185 26.34 18.89 -26.16
CA TYR A 185 25.50 20.06 -26.47
C TYR A 185 25.82 21.28 -25.58
N GLY A 186 26.21 21.07 -24.31
CA GLY A 186 26.70 22.13 -23.42
C GLY A 186 28.06 22.69 -23.83
N ALA A 187 28.95 21.85 -24.38
CA ALA A 187 30.26 22.27 -24.91
C ALA A 187 30.16 23.06 -26.23
N ALA A 188 29.03 22.98 -26.95
CA ALA A 188 28.79 23.83 -28.12
C ALA A 188 28.55 25.31 -27.77
N SER A 189 28.28 25.64 -26.50
CA SER A 189 28.07 27.02 -26.03
C SER A 189 29.25 27.62 -25.25
N ALA A 190 30.34 26.87 -25.03
CA ALA A 190 31.44 27.27 -24.17
C ALA A 190 32.80 27.39 -24.87
N ILE A 191 32.84 27.56 -26.20
CA ILE A 191 34.06 27.96 -26.91
C ILE A 191 34.06 29.49 -27.07
N ALA A 192 34.12 30.21 -25.95
CA ALA A 192 34.48 31.61 -25.92
C ALA A 192 35.07 31.98 -24.56
N SER A 193 36.26 31.45 -24.25
CA SER A 193 37.42 32.16 -23.66
C SER A 193 38.27 31.23 -22.77
N PRO A 194 39.55 30.99 -23.11
CA PRO A 194 40.54 30.44 -22.19
C PRO A 194 41.21 31.62 -21.45
N PHE A 195 41.30 31.60 -20.12
CA PHE A 195 42.31 32.25 -19.25
C PHE A 195 41.72 32.57 -17.87
N ALA A 196 42.08 31.80 -16.84
CA ALA A 196 42.37 32.22 -15.45
C ALA A 196 42.43 30.97 -14.53
N THR A 197 43.62 30.46 -14.18
CA THR A 197 44.30 30.59 -12.85
C THR A 197 43.49 30.07 -11.65
N VAL A 198 43.92 29.01 -10.94
CA VAL A 198 45.01 28.94 -9.92
C VAL A 198 44.56 29.53 -8.57
N PHE A 199 44.43 28.62 -7.58
CA PHE A 199 44.45 28.78 -6.11
C PHE A 199 43.25 29.41 -5.36
N GLY A 200 42.77 28.65 -4.35
CA GLY A 200 42.77 29.15 -2.96
C GLY A 200 41.43 29.46 -2.30
N GLY A 201 41.03 28.59 -1.35
CA GLY A 201 40.61 28.97 0.01
C GLY A 201 39.20 29.55 0.24
N GLY A 202 38.50 29.02 1.24
CA GLY A 202 37.36 29.72 1.86
C GLY A 202 36.29 28.80 2.45
N SER A 203 36.57 28.24 3.62
CA SER A 203 35.62 27.56 4.51
C SER A 203 34.56 28.52 5.09
N THR A 204 33.28 28.13 5.08
CA THR A 204 32.34 28.27 6.22
C THR A 204 31.10 27.39 5.99
N SER A 205 31.12 26.14 6.45
CA SER A 205 29.89 25.36 6.70
C SER A 205 29.55 25.52 8.19
N ALA A 206 28.43 26.19 8.47
CA ALA A 206 27.87 26.27 9.82
C ALA A 206 27.43 24.88 10.31
N PRO A 207 27.52 24.58 11.62
CA PRO A 207 27.04 23.31 12.16
C PRO A 207 25.51 23.32 12.20
N ILE A 208 24.89 22.42 11.43
CA ILE A 208 23.49 22.07 11.64
C ILE A 208 23.41 21.33 12.97
N THR A 209 22.74 21.95 13.94
CA THR A 209 22.26 21.31 15.16
C THR A 209 21.16 20.32 14.78
N THR A 210 21.50 19.03 14.76
CA THR A 210 20.54 17.93 14.73
C THR A 210 19.92 17.79 16.12
N GLU A 211 18.80 18.48 16.35
CA GLU A 211 17.81 18.01 17.32
C GLU A 211 16.79 17.18 16.55
N ASP A 212 17.01 15.88 16.66
CA ASP A 212 16.34 14.79 15.97
C ASP A 212 15.01 14.50 16.68
N THR A 213 13.97 15.23 16.31
CA THR A 213 12.58 14.82 16.54
C THR A 213 11.95 14.58 15.19
N ALA A 214 11.92 13.31 14.77
CA ALA A 214 11.13 12.84 13.64
C ALA A 214 9.64 13.08 13.92
N GLU A 215 9.22 14.33 13.74
CA GLU A 215 7.85 14.69 13.42
C GLU A 215 7.51 13.91 12.16
N PHE A 216 6.41 13.15 12.21
CA PHE A 216 5.87 12.41 11.08
C PHE A 216 5.44 13.43 10.02
N ASP A 217 6.41 13.91 9.24
CA ASP A 217 6.25 14.93 8.25
C ASP A 217 5.73 14.31 6.95
N LEU A 218 4.44 13.93 6.98
CA LEU A 218 3.72 13.61 5.76
C LEU A 218 3.58 14.82 4.81
N THR A 219 4.03 16.02 5.19
CA THR A 219 3.93 17.18 4.29
C THR A 219 4.93 17.10 3.15
N GLU A 220 6.11 16.48 3.30
CA GLU A 220 7.05 16.34 2.16
C GLU A 220 6.47 15.46 1.04
N ASN A 221 5.81 14.34 1.37
CA ASN A 221 5.15 13.51 0.35
C ASN A 221 3.83 14.12 -0.17
N GLU A 222 3.09 14.87 0.66
CA GLU A 222 1.86 15.57 0.24
C GLU A 222 2.15 16.80 -0.67
N LEU A 223 3.27 17.51 -0.45
CA LEU A 223 3.72 18.63 -1.28
C LEU A 223 4.41 18.17 -2.57
N SER A 224 5.06 16.99 -2.59
CA SER A 224 5.79 16.55 -3.79
C SER A 224 4.90 16.10 -4.95
N GLU A 225 3.65 15.64 -4.71
CA GLU A 225 2.77 15.20 -5.80
C GLU A 225 1.93 16.32 -6.42
N VAL A 226 1.68 17.42 -5.70
CA VAL A 226 0.91 18.57 -6.20
C VAL A 226 1.81 19.57 -6.92
N ASP A 227 3.07 19.71 -6.51
CA ASP A 227 4.04 20.66 -7.09
C ASP A 227 5.00 20.04 -8.12
N ARG A 228 5.02 18.70 -8.26
CA ARG A 228 5.61 18.04 -9.44
C ARG A 228 4.65 18.14 -10.61
N GLY A 229 4.88 19.14 -11.47
CA GLY A 229 4.19 19.29 -12.73
C GLY A 229 4.10 17.98 -13.53
N GLU A 230 3.05 17.88 -14.36
CA GLU A 230 2.69 16.69 -15.15
C GLU A 230 3.81 16.12 -16.05
N GLU A 231 4.93 16.84 -16.23
CA GLU A 231 6.13 16.45 -16.98
C GLU A 231 7.08 15.50 -16.23
N GLU A 232 6.89 15.28 -14.92
CA GLU A 232 7.82 14.51 -14.08
C GLU A 232 7.35 13.05 -13.79
N GLY A 233 6.30 12.57 -14.44
CA GLY A 233 5.54 11.40 -13.98
C GLY A 233 5.66 10.09 -14.77
N ASP A 234 6.63 9.95 -15.69
CA ASP A 234 6.75 8.75 -16.52
C ASP A 234 7.48 7.61 -15.79
N ASP A 235 6.76 6.50 -15.64
CA ASP A 235 7.23 5.28 -14.97
C ASP A 235 8.00 4.39 -15.98
N ASP A 236 9.19 4.85 -16.35
CA ASP A 236 10.01 4.25 -17.42
C ASP A 236 11.08 3.26 -16.92
N ASP A 237 11.10 2.97 -15.62
CA ASP A 237 12.08 2.05 -15.04
C ASP A 237 11.81 0.59 -15.47
N PRO A 238 12.77 -0.15 -16.04
CA PRO A 238 12.58 -1.56 -16.38
C PRO A 238 12.45 -2.49 -15.17
N ASP A 239 12.70 -2.02 -13.93
CA ASP A 239 12.55 -2.85 -12.73
C ASP A 239 11.15 -3.48 -12.66
N PRO A 240 11.00 -4.79 -12.41
CA PRO A 240 9.69 -5.39 -12.19
C PRO A 240 8.98 -4.84 -10.93
N ILE A 241 9.71 -4.36 -9.93
CA ILE A 241 9.17 -3.95 -8.62
C ILE A 241 8.72 -2.48 -8.67
N ARG A 242 7.56 -2.18 -8.08
CA ARG A 242 7.17 -0.81 -7.72
C ARG A 242 6.77 -0.69 -6.27
N GLN A 243 7.04 0.49 -5.73
CA GLN A 243 6.74 0.83 -4.37
C GLN A 243 5.27 1.24 -4.21
N LEU A 244 4.69 0.88 -3.07
CA LEU A 244 3.31 1.16 -2.69
C LEU A 244 3.30 2.03 -1.45
N ARG A 245 2.56 3.13 -1.47
CA ARG A 245 2.52 4.07 -0.32
C ARG A 245 1.11 4.46 0.04
N VAL A 246 0.92 4.78 1.30
CA VAL A 246 -0.26 5.46 1.83
C VAL A 246 0.05 6.94 1.96
N ILE A 247 -0.69 7.77 1.23
CA ILE A 247 -0.57 9.23 1.28
C ILE A 247 -1.73 9.82 2.08
N SER A 248 -1.49 10.92 2.79
CA SER A 248 -2.57 11.72 3.37
C SER A 248 -2.98 12.85 2.45
N LEU A 249 -4.28 13.09 2.37
CA LEU A 249 -4.86 14.26 1.71
C LEU A 249 -5.51 15.14 2.77
N ALA A 250 -5.17 16.43 2.76
CA ALA A 250 -5.82 17.44 3.57
C ALA A 250 -7.33 17.53 3.28
N GLU A 251 -8.07 17.94 4.31
CA GLU A 251 -9.51 18.18 4.22
C GLU A 251 -9.79 19.31 3.21
N GLY A 252 -10.61 19.03 2.19
CA GLY A 252 -10.92 19.98 1.11
C GLY A 252 -10.04 19.87 -0.14
N SER A 253 -9.01 19.02 -0.14
CA SER A 253 -8.24 18.71 -1.36
C SER A 253 -9.14 18.01 -2.38
N SER A 254 -9.54 18.74 -3.43
CA SER A 254 -10.43 18.21 -4.46
C SER A 254 -9.72 17.17 -5.32
N GLN A 255 -10.12 15.91 -5.19
CA GLN A 255 -9.68 14.83 -6.09
C GLN A 255 -10.12 15.04 -7.54
N GLN A 256 -10.99 16.02 -7.84
CA GLN A 256 -11.51 16.26 -9.17
C GLN A 256 -10.46 16.88 -10.11
N ASN A 257 -9.48 17.59 -9.55
CA ASN A 257 -8.47 18.32 -10.33
C ASN A 257 -7.14 17.57 -10.49
N ILE A 258 -7.06 16.30 -10.08
CA ILE A 258 -5.85 15.50 -10.28
C ILE A 258 -5.75 15.04 -11.74
N GLY A 259 -4.55 15.16 -12.30
CA GLY A 259 -4.24 14.69 -13.65
C GLY A 259 -4.52 13.19 -13.82
N PRO A 260 -4.78 12.73 -15.05
CA PRO A 260 -5.20 11.35 -15.32
C PRO A 260 -4.16 10.30 -14.88
N LYS A 261 -2.86 10.60 -15.00
CA LYS A 261 -1.77 9.72 -14.54
C LYS A 261 -1.83 9.51 -13.02
N THR A 262 -1.92 10.59 -12.25
CA THR A 262 -2.04 10.55 -10.79
C THR A 262 -3.31 9.82 -10.35
N ARG A 263 -4.42 10.02 -11.07
CA ARG A 263 -5.66 9.28 -10.83
C ARG A 263 -5.46 7.78 -11.01
N ALA A 264 -4.85 7.35 -12.11
CA ALA A 264 -4.61 5.94 -12.40
C ALA A 264 -3.71 5.27 -11.34
N ARG A 265 -2.72 5.99 -10.78
CA ARG A 265 -1.84 5.48 -9.70
C ARG A 265 -2.59 5.18 -8.41
N ARG A 266 -3.70 5.90 -8.17
CA ARG A 266 -4.59 5.75 -7.01
C ARG A 266 -5.78 4.82 -7.28
N GLN A 267 -5.87 4.24 -8.47
CA GLN A 267 -6.94 3.32 -8.87
C GLN A 267 -6.47 1.87 -8.91
N TRP A 268 -7.40 1.01 -8.51
CA TRP A 268 -7.19 -0.39 -8.22
C TRP A 268 -8.35 -1.22 -8.77
N GLU A 269 -8.01 -2.32 -9.43
CA GLU A 269 -8.94 -3.38 -9.79
C GLU A 269 -8.81 -4.50 -8.76
N VAL A 270 -9.90 -4.82 -8.07
CA VAL A 270 -9.95 -5.98 -7.17
C VAL A 270 -10.53 -7.16 -7.95
N ILE A 271 -9.74 -8.23 -8.08
CA ILE A 271 -10.04 -9.40 -8.90
C ILE A 271 -10.39 -10.58 -7.99
N PRO A 272 -11.68 -10.95 -7.83
CA PRO A 272 -12.07 -12.07 -7.00
C PRO A 272 -11.55 -13.41 -7.57
N LEU A 273 -11.12 -14.30 -6.68
CA LEU A 273 -10.82 -15.68 -7.03
C LEU A 273 -12.06 -16.55 -6.87
N LEU A 274 -12.26 -17.47 -7.82
CA LEU A 274 -13.36 -18.41 -7.84
C LEU A 274 -12.99 -19.68 -7.07
N ARG A 275 -13.93 -20.21 -6.27
CA ARG A 275 -13.73 -21.47 -5.54
C ARG A 275 -13.67 -22.68 -6.48
N SER A 276 -14.49 -22.69 -7.53
CA SER A 276 -14.54 -23.76 -8.53
C SER A 276 -14.75 -23.19 -9.92
N LYS A 277 -14.37 -23.95 -10.94
CA LYS A 277 -14.71 -23.65 -12.32
C LYS A 277 -16.22 -23.82 -12.47
N ALA A 278 -16.92 -22.78 -12.92
CA ALA A 278 -18.31 -22.93 -13.32
C ALA A 278 -18.37 -24.01 -14.40
N MET A 279 -19.00 -25.15 -14.12
CA MET A 279 -19.38 -26.09 -15.16
C MET A 279 -20.50 -25.43 -15.95
N THR A 280 -20.14 -24.74 -17.04
CA THR A 280 -21.08 -24.49 -18.12
C THR A 280 -21.43 -25.85 -18.71
N GLY A 281 -22.51 -26.46 -18.22
CA GLY A 281 -23.08 -27.65 -18.82
C GLY A 281 -23.39 -27.35 -20.28
N ALA A 282 -22.90 -28.21 -21.18
CA ALA A 282 -23.36 -28.24 -22.56
C ALA A 282 -24.86 -28.53 -22.53
N LEU A 283 -25.65 -27.61 -23.09
CA LEU A 283 -27.02 -27.86 -23.54
C LEU A 283 -26.97 -28.57 -24.90
#